data_AF-A0A9X7J4C7-F1
#
_entry.id   AF-A0A9X7J4C7-F1
#
_cell.length_a   1.000
_cell.length_b   1.000
_cell.length_c   1.000
_cell.angle_alpha   90.00
_cell.angle_beta   90.00
_cell.angle_gamma   90.00
#
_symmetry.space_group_name_H-M   'P 1'
#
loop_
_entity.id
_entity.type
_entity.pdbx_description
1 polymer ?
#
loop_
_entity_poly.entity_id
_entity_poly.type
_entity_poly.pdbx_seq_one_letter_code
_entity_poly.pdbx_strand_id
1 'polypeptide(L)'
;MAYDYGSTPEPVSLVEQAVETARASVPPEKLILGISAPTKMAESIITKVGIAKRYNLDGIAIWRLGLVTGEIWGALRVTVIPRR
;
A
#
# COMPACT_ATOMS: atom_id res chain seq x y z
N MET A 1 2.60 -10.86 -2.64
CA MET A 1 2.50 -9.56 -1.94
C MET A 1 3.05 -8.48 -2.86
N ALA A 2 2.57 -7.25 -2.80
CA ALA A 2 2.96 -6.18 -3.73
C ALA A 2 4.26 -5.44 -3.32
N TYR A 3 5.28 -6.20 -2.90
CA TYR A 3 6.60 -5.73 -2.49
C TYR A 3 7.66 -6.83 -2.68
N ASP A 4 8.92 -6.55 -2.37
CA ASP A 4 10.09 -7.42 -2.61
C ASP A 4 10.42 -7.65 -4.10
N TYR A 5 10.17 -6.65 -4.94
CA TYR A 5 10.55 -6.67 -6.37
C TYR A 5 12.07 -6.53 -6.61
N GLY A 6 12.89 -6.45 -5.57
CA GLY A 6 14.36 -6.27 -5.65
C GLY A 6 14.83 -4.81 -5.76
N SER A 7 13.95 -3.87 -6.13
CA SER A 7 14.22 -2.43 -6.15
C SER A 7 13.42 -1.69 -5.07
N THR A 8 14.05 -0.72 -4.40
CA THR A 8 13.44 0.09 -3.33
C THR A 8 13.57 1.60 -3.62
N PRO A 9 12.50 2.41 -3.50
CA PRO A 9 11.12 1.98 -3.22
C PRO A 9 10.55 1.11 -4.36
N GLU A 10 9.53 0.33 -4.05
CA GLU A 10 8.86 -0.54 -5.03
C GLU A 10 8.36 0.30 -6.22
N PRO A 11 8.64 -0.11 -7.47
CA PRO A 11 8.17 0.61 -8.65
C PRO A 11 6.64 0.66 -8.68
N VAL A 12 6.09 1.86 -8.83
CA VAL A 12 4.63 2.09 -8.83
C VAL A 12 3.93 1.25 -9.89
N SER A 13 4.52 1.13 -11.08
CA SER A 13 3.97 0.33 -12.18
C SER A 13 3.81 -1.15 -11.83
N LEU A 14 4.77 -1.74 -11.11
CA LEU A 14 4.69 -3.13 -10.67
C LEU A 14 3.63 -3.32 -9.56
N VAL A 15 3.48 -2.32 -8.68
CA VAL A 15 2.41 -2.32 -7.68
C VAL A 15 1.03 -2.24 -8.34
N GLU A 16 0.84 -1.33 -9.30
CA GLU A 16 -0.41 -1.19 -10.05
C GLU A 16 -0.72 -2.46 -10.85
N GLN A 17 0.26 -3.04 -11.55
CA GLN A 17 0.10 -4.30 -12.27
C GLN A 17 -0.34 -5.45 -11.36
N ALA A 18 0.23 -5.55 -10.16
CA ALA A 18 -0.15 -6.58 -9.19
C ALA A 18 -1.61 -6.41 -8.72
N VAL A 19 -2.05 -5.17 -8.50
CA VAL A 19 -3.44 -4.86 -8.13
C VAL A 19 -4.40 -5.19 -9.26
N GLU A 20 -4.08 -4.81 -10.50
CA GLU A 20 -4.89 -5.12 -11.68
C GLU A 20 -5.04 -6.62 -11.89
N THR A 21 -3.94 -7.36 -11.77
CA THR A 21 -3.93 -8.83 -11.87
C THR A 21 -4.81 -9.46 -10.80
N ALA A 22 -4.74 -8.99 -9.56
CA ALA A 22 -5.56 -9.52 -8.47
C ALA A 22 -7.06 -9.22 -8.67
N ARG A 23 -7.40 -8.00 -9.12
CA ARG A 23 -8.79 -7.58 -9.39
C ARG A 23 -9.46 -8.35 -10.52
N ALA A 24 -8.68 -8.89 -11.45
CA ALA A 24 -9.22 -9.74 -12.50
C ALA A 24 -9.85 -11.04 -11.96
N SER A 25 -9.48 -11.47 -10.75
CA SER A 25 -9.94 -12.73 -10.15
C SER A 25 -10.68 -12.57 -8.82
N VAL A 26 -10.50 -11.45 -8.11
CA VAL A 26 -11.03 -11.24 -6.77
C VAL A 26 -11.74 -9.87 -6.69
N PRO A 27 -12.95 -9.79 -6.12
CA PRO A 27 -13.63 -8.52 -5.90
C PRO A 27 -12.75 -7.53 -5.11
N PRO A 28 -12.68 -6.24 -5.49
CA PRO A 28 -11.80 -5.26 -4.86
C PRO A 28 -11.97 -5.13 -3.34
N GLU A 29 -13.20 -5.22 -2.84
CA GLU A 29 -13.55 -5.17 -1.42
C GLU A 29 -13.07 -6.39 -0.60
N LYS A 30 -12.47 -7.40 -1.25
CA LYS A 30 -11.80 -8.53 -0.58
C LYS A 30 -10.28 -8.44 -0.67
N LEU A 31 -9.74 -7.40 -1.30
CA LEU A 31 -8.31 -7.21 -1.52
C LEU A 31 -7.76 -6.16 -0.56
N ILE A 32 -6.56 -6.44 -0.03
CA ILE A 32 -5.81 -5.55 0.85
C ILE A 32 -4.41 -5.36 0.25
N LEU A 33 -3.97 -4.11 0.07
CA LEU A 33 -2.65 -3.82 -0.49
C LEU A 33 -1.56 -3.96 0.57
N GLY A 34 -0.69 -4.96 0.41
CA GLY A 34 0.51 -5.12 1.24
C GLY A 34 1.57 -4.06 0.94
N ILE A 35 2.10 -3.40 1.98
CA ILE A 35 3.13 -2.36 1.91
C ILE A 35 4.27 -2.72 2.87
N SER A 36 5.51 -2.73 2.35
CA SER A 36 6.72 -2.92 3.15
C SER A 36 7.14 -1.59 3.79
N ALA A 37 7.34 -1.57 5.11
CA ALA A 37 7.77 -0.43 5.91
C ALA A 37 9.30 -0.12 5.88
N PRO A 38 10.24 -1.07 5.66
CA PRO A 38 11.68 -0.80 5.61
C PRO A 38 12.10 0.23 4.55
N THR A 39 11.29 0.43 3.49
CA THR A 39 11.58 1.39 2.43
C THR A 39 11.24 2.81 2.90
N LYS A 40 12.27 3.55 3.31
CA LYS A 40 12.28 4.74 4.18
C LYS A 40 11.56 6.03 3.70
N MET A 41 10.57 6.00 2.82
CA MET A 41 9.98 7.23 2.26
C MET A 41 8.49 7.33 2.56
N ALA A 42 8.10 8.35 3.33
CA ALA A 42 6.70 8.65 3.61
C ALA A 42 5.90 8.95 2.33
N GLU A 43 6.53 9.55 1.31
CA GLU A 43 5.86 9.74 0.01
C GLU A 43 5.47 8.41 -0.63
N SER A 44 6.32 7.37 -0.52
CA SER A 44 6.03 6.04 -1.07
C SER A 44 4.80 5.40 -0.40
N ILE A 45 4.64 5.59 0.91
CA ILE A 45 3.44 5.16 1.64
C ILE A 45 2.20 5.86 1.09
N ILE A 46 2.24 7.19 0.95
CA ILE A 46 1.10 7.98 0.46
C ILE A 46 0.69 7.52 -0.94
N THR A 47 1.65 7.33 -1.84
CA THR A 47 1.39 6.82 -3.20
C THR A 47 0.69 5.47 -3.16
N LYS A 48 1.19 4.51 -2.37
CA LYS A 48 0.59 3.16 -2.27
C LYS A 48 -0.80 3.18 -1.64
N VAL A 49 -1.03 3.99 -0.62
CA VAL A 49 -2.38 4.22 -0.07
C VAL A 49 -3.31 4.81 -1.13
N GLY A 50 -2.80 5.73 -1.97
CA GLY A 50 -3.51 6.28 -3.12
C GLY A 50 -3.90 5.22 -4.15
N ILE A 51 -3.03 4.26 -4.44
CA ILE A 51 -3.33 3.10 -5.31
C ILE A 51 -4.48 2.30 -4.71
N ALA A 52 -4.39 1.91 -3.42
CA ALA A 52 -5.44 1.14 -2.78
C ALA A 52 -6.82 1.84 -2.86
N LYS A 53 -6.85 3.16 -2.67
CA LYS A 53 -8.07 3.97 -2.85
C LYS A 53 -8.56 4.00 -4.30
N ARG A 54 -7.68 4.29 -5.27
CA ARG A 54 -8.04 4.42 -6.69
C ARG A 54 -8.67 3.13 -7.23
N TYR A 55 -8.17 1.99 -6.77
CA TYR A 55 -8.64 0.67 -7.17
C TYR A 55 -9.78 0.12 -6.28
N ASN A 56 -10.30 0.92 -5.34
CA ASN A 56 -11.37 0.59 -4.41
C ASN A 56 -11.11 -0.70 -3.61
N LEU A 57 -9.86 -0.89 -3.17
CA LEU A 57 -9.48 -2.01 -2.31
C LEU A 57 -10.06 -1.83 -0.90
N ASP A 58 -10.14 -2.91 -0.13
CA ASP A 58 -10.66 -2.87 1.23
C ASP A 58 -9.79 -2.04 2.18
N GLY A 59 -8.47 -2.14 2.00
CA GLY A 59 -7.51 -1.38 2.79
C GLY A 59 -6.06 -1.69 2.45
N ILE A 60 -5.21 -1.54 3.45
CA ILE A 60 -3.76 -1.78 3.37
C ILE A 60 -3.30 -2.72 4.49
N ALA A 61 -2.20 -3.44 4.26
CA ALA A 61 -1.49 -4.22 5.28
C ALA A 61 -0.04 -3.75 5.35
N ILE A 62 0.51 -3.56 6.56
CA ILE A 62 1.87 -3.03 6.75
C ILE A 62 2.78 -4.11 7.30
N TRP A 63 3.90 -4.35 6.60
CA TRP A 63 4.97 -5.25 7.02
C TRP A 63 6.27 -4.46 7.27
N ARG A 64 6.74 -4.23 8.50
CA ARG A 64 6.20 -4.64 9.80
C ARG A 64 6.22 -3.48 10.80
N LEU A 65 5.35 -3.55 11.81
CA LEU A 65 5.08 -2.48 12.78
C LEU A 65 6.32 -1.95 13.54
N GLY A 66 7.36 -2.75 13.72
CA GLY A 66 8.61 -2.32 14.39
C GLY A 66 9.49 -1.38 13.57
N LEU A 67 9.13 -1.08 12.32
CA LEU A 67 9.91 -0.22 11.40
C LEU A 67 9.12 1.01 10.93
N VAL A 68 7.91 1.21 11.44
CA VAL A 68 7.05 2.33 11.06
C VAL A 68 7.44 3.56 11.89
N THR A 69 8.07 4.53 11.25
CA THR A 69 8.51 5.77 11.91
C THR A 69 7.31 6.67 12.25
N GLY A 70 7.53 7.65 13.14
CA GLY A 70 6.51 8.66 13.46
C GLY A 70 6.01 9.43 12.23
N GLU A 71 6.90 9.68 11.26
CA GLU A 71 6.58 10.30 9.98
C GLU A 71 5.62 9.42 9.16
N ILE A 72 5.91 8.12 9.03
CA ILE A 72 5.02 7.18 8.33
C ILE A 72 3.66 7.09 9.04
N TRP A 73 3.64 7.03 10.37
CA TRP A 73 2.39 7.09 11.13
C TRP A 73 1.61 8.39 10.89
N GLY A 74 2.31 9.52 10.77
CA GLY A 74 1.72 10.80 10.38
C GLY A 74 1.06 10.73 8.99
N ALA A 75 1.78 10.22 8.00
CA ALA A 75 1.29 10.02 6.64
C ALA A 75 0.06 9.10 6.60
N LEU A 76 0.05 8.01 7.37
CA LEU A 76 -1.08 7.09 7.46
C LEU A 76 -2.32 7.75 8.08
N ARG A 77 -2.18 8.57 9.13
CA ARG A 77 -3.32 9.26 9.76
C ARG A 77 -4.02 10.22 8.81
N VAL A 78 -3.29 10.89 7.92
CA VAL A 78 -3.88 11.83 6.97
C VAL A 78 -4.41 11.14 5.71
N THR A 79 -3.90 9.95 5.38
CA THR A 79 -4.29 9.25 4.14
C THR A 79 -5.30 8.12 4.37
N VAL A 80 -5.33 7.43 5.50
CA VAL A 80 -6.28 6.35 5.77
C VAL A 80 -7.51 6.93 6.49
N ILE A 81 -8.65 6.93 5.80
CA ILE A 81 -9.91 7.43 6.34
C ILE A 81 -10.75 6.23 6.82
N PRO A 82 -11.25 6.23 8.07
CA PRO A 82 -12.17 5.19 8.54
C PRO A 82 -13.44 5.14 7.67
N ARG A 83 -13.87 3.93 7.30
CA ARG A 83 -15.21 3.75 6.73
C ARG A 83 -16.24 4.06 7.84
N ARG A 84 -17.26 4.85 7.52
CA ARG A 84 -18.39 5.15 8.41
C ARG A 84 -19.37 3.99 8.42
#